data_AF-A0A512UER3-F1
#
_entry.id   AF-A0A512UER3-F1
#
_cell.length_a   1.000
_cell.length_b   1.000
_cell.length_c   1.000
_cell.angle_alpha   90.00
_cell.angle_beta   90.00
_cell.angle_gamma   90.00
#
_symmetry.space_group_name_H-M   'P 1'
#
loop_
_entity.id
_entity.type
_entity.pdbx_description
1 polymer ?
#
loop_
_entity_poly.entity_id
_entity_poly.type
_entity_poly.pdbx_seq_one_letter_code
_entity_poly.pdbx_strand_id
1 'polypeptide(L)'
;MSEKLTFSVNTLPEFVAEPIKYLSVVTNSQTLENVVAGLLQQSHVYKGTGINNVLEIVQSTIKSGAPYYVLEFTSDRNKLRIDSSSPKSVSLVLDDHTYNHHSYAGRYLRFTKCLPAKGSKDYIIYHKATANWGPEKYEKDLTALVAEVFTGADMTLLTTCGPPNIAPGGSLTDLHEKASPSSTALYLPEDAKVSAETTADSPSGITDTLPSDVSQELYEYLSLVHLNALPDFTNSHVRATSLYEIPDTVVKLPVSLSSASLVTITDVNPVVFYDLASNPDCLSIQATTETGSFLTVNSGDVTWNWALSR
;
A
#
# COMPACT_ATOMS: atom_id res chain seq x y z
N MET A 1 17.83 -0.54 -9.65
CA MET A 1 17.73 0.27 -8.43
C MET A 1 18.20 -0.61 -7.28
N SER A 2 18.97 -0.09 -6.34
CA SER A 2 19.38 -0.84 -5.15
C SER A 2 18.24 -0.76 -4.13
N GLU A 3 17.66 -1.90 -3.75
CA GLU A 3 16.65 -1.94 -2.70
C GLU A 3 17.25 -1.42 -1.40
N LYS A 4 16.51 -0.55 -0.69
CA LYS A 4 16.95 0.02 0.59
C LYS A 4 15.98 -0.41 1.69
N LEU A 5 16.48 -1.15 2.65
CA LEU A 5 15.77 -1.49 3.89
C LEU A 5 15.93 -0.33 4.88
N THR A 6 14.82 0.17 5.42
CA THR A 6 14.78 1.14 6.50
C THR A 6 14.02 0.58 7.68
N PHE A 7 14.47 0.88 8.89
CA PHE A 7 13.87 0.44 10.15
C PHE A 7 13.44 1.65 10.98
N SER A 8 12.23 1.60 11.54
CA SER A 8 11.70 2.62 12.46
C SER A 8 10.92 1.99 13.61
N VAL A 9 10.87 2.71 14.73
CA VAL A 9 10.17 2.30 15.96
C VAL A 9 9.07 3.31 16.24
N ASN A 10 7.88 2.84 16.61
CA ASN A 10 6.68 3.61 16.94
C ASN A 10 6.26 4.62 15.85
N THR A 11 6.73 4.39 14.62
CA THR A 11 6.48 5.24 13.46
C THR A 11 6.11 4.35 12.29
N LEU A 12 4.82 4.30 11.99
CA LEU A 12 4.31 3.61 10.81
C LEU A 12 4.81 4.30 9.53
N PRO A 13 4.97 3.57 8.43
CA PRO A 13 5.34 4.17 7.14
C PRO A 13 4.31 5.23 6.73
N GLU A 14 4.78 6.41 6.34
CA GLU A 14 3.92 7.50 5.88
C GLU A 14 3.20 7.10 4.58
N PHE A 15 1.87 7.28 4.60
CA PHE A 15 0.91 7.12 3.51
C PHE A 15 1.38 6.27 2.33
N VAL A 16 1.14 4.96 2.41
CA VAL A 16 1.15 4.12 1.21
C VAL A 16 0.10 4.68 0.25
N ALA A 17 0.56 5.41 -0.76
CA ALA A 17 -0.31 6.19 -1.62
C ALA A 17 -0.67 5.41 -2.90
N GLU A 18 -0.62 4.09 -2.83
CA GLU A 18 -0.92 3.18 -3.93
C GLU A 18 -1.65 1.95 -3.39
N PRO A 19 -2.44 1.24 -4.22
CA PRO A 19 -3.11 0.03 -3.78
C PRO A 19 -2.09 -0.99 -3.24
N ILE A 20 -2.40 -1.61 -2.11
CA ILE A 20 -1.64 -2.73 -1.59
C ILE A 20 -1.99 -3.94 -2.46
N LYS A 21 -1.04 -4.44 -3.25
CA LYS A 21 -1.25 -5.61 -4.10
C LYS A 21 -1.56 -6.83 -3.26
N TYR A 22 -0.85 -6.98 -2.14
CA TYR A 22 -1.04 -8.08 -1.22
C TYR A 22 -0.84 -7.63 0.22
N LEU A 23 -1.81 -7.97 1.06
CA LEU A 23 -1.79 -7.75 2.50
C LEU A 23 -1.80 -9.10 3.20
N SER A 24 -0.95 -9.26 4.20
CA SER A 24 -0.93 -10.46 5.04
C SER A 24 -0.82 -10.07 6.51
N VAL A 25 -1.57 -10.76 7.36
CA VAL A 25 -1.75 -10.41 8.76
C VAL A 25 -1.60 -11.67 9.60
N VAL A 26 -0.73 -11.63 10.60
CA VAL A 26 -0.54 -12.70 11.57
C VAL A 26 -1.31 -12.37 12.84
N THR A 27 -2.11 -13.32 13.31
CA THR A 27 -2.98 -13.12 14.46
C THR A 27 -3.22 -14.39 15.25
N ASN A 28 -3.37 -14.27 16.57
CA ASN A 28 -3.89 -15.34 17.43
C ASN A 28 -5.42 -15.26 17.60
N SER A 29 -6.06 -14.21 17.09
CA SER A 29 -7.49 -13.97 17.26
C SER A 29 -8.30 -14.70 16.20
N GLN A 30 -9.31 -15.45 16.64
CA GLN A 30 -10.25 -16.14 15.75
C GLN A 30 -11.26 -15.18 15.09
N THR A 31 -11.32 -13.92 15.54
CA THR A 31 -12.29 -12.93 15.04
C THR A 31 -11.69 -11.97 14.01
N LEU A 32 -10.36 -11.97 13.81
CA LEU A 32 -9.72 -10.97 12.95
C LEU A 32 -10.17 -11.07 11.50
N GLU A 33 -10.53 -12.27 11.01
CA GLU A 33 -11.09 -12.42 9.66
C GLU A 33 -12.37 -11.60 9.47
N ASN A 34 -13.24 -11.55 10.49
CA ASN A 34 -14.45 -10.72 10.47
C ASN A 34 -14.12 -9.22 10.58
N VAL A 35 -13.10 -8.86 11.36
CA VAL A 35 -12.61 -7.47 11.45
C VAL A 35 -12.13 -7.01 10.07
N VAL A 36 -11.29 -7.82 9.43
CA VAL A 36 -10.78 -7.59 8.09
C VAL A 36 -11.93 -7.43 7.09
N ALA A 37 -12.89 -8.37 7.07
CA ALA A 37 -14.05 -8.28 6.19
C ALA A 37 -14.85 -6.99 6.43
N GLY A 38 -15.00 -6.55 7.68
CA GLY A 38 -15.64 -5.28 8.03
C GLY A 38 -14.87 -4.06 7.50
N LEU A 39 -13.54 -4.06 7.60
CA LEU A 39 -12.69 -2.99 7.07
C LEU A 39 -12.74 -2.91 5.54
N LEU A 40 -12.80 -4.06 4.86
CA LEU A 40 -12.96 -4.13 3.40
C LEU A 40 -14.32 -3.58 2.94
N GLN A 41 -15.36 -3.62 3.77
CA GLN A 41 -16.66 -3.01 3.47
C GLN A 41 -16.71 -1.49 3.67
N GLN A 42 -15.77 -0.93 4.44
CA GLN A 42 -15.69 0.50 4.77
C GLN A 42 -14.64 1.25 3.94
N SER A 43 -13.84 0.52 3.18
CA SER A 43 -12.80 1.04 2.30
C SER A 43 -12.97 0.44 0.92
N HIS A 44 -12.53 1.14 -0.12
CA HIS A 44 -12.77 0.72 -1.50
C HIS A 44 -11.53 0.92 -2.35
N VAL A 45 -11.39 0.05 -3.35
CA VAL A 45 -10.40 0.14 -4.43
C VAL A 45 -11.15 0.02 -5.74
N TYR A 46 -11.50 1.17 -6.32
CA TYR A 46 -12.19 1.20 -7.60
C TYR A 46 -11.17 1.21 -8.75
N LYS A 47 -11.39 0.34 -9.73
CA LYS A 47 -10.71 0.34 -11.02
C LYS A 47 -11.71 0.67 -12.12
N GLY A 48 -11.40 1.65 -12.95
CA GLY A 48 -12.22 2.04 -14.08
C GLY A 48 -11.43 2.10 -15.38
N THR A 49 -12.13 1.93 -16.50
CA THR A 49 -11.56 2.01 -17.85
C THR A 49 -12.49 2.82 -18.75
N GLY A 50 -11.92 3.48 -19.77
CA GLY A 50 -12.68 4.29 -20.72
C GLY A 50 -13.36 5.51 -20.09
N ILE A 51 -12.72 6.12 -19.09
CA ILE A 51 -13.28 7.23 -18.33
C ILE A 51 -13.16 8.55 -19.10
N ASN A 52 -14.29 9.23 -19.31
CA ASN A 52 -14.35 10.48 -20.08
C ASN A 52 -14.67 11.72 -19.23
N ASN A 53 -15.30 11.55 -18.06
CA ASN A 53 -15.70 12.64 -17.18
C ASN A 53 -14.71 12.87 -16.01
N VAL A 54 -13.41 12.85 -16.32
CA VAL A 54 -12.30 12.96 -15.36
C VAL A 54 -12.48 14.15 -14.39
N LEU A 55 -12.79 15.33 -14.92
CA LEU A 55 -12.95 16.55 -14.11
C LEU A 55 -14.11 16.47 -13.12
N GLU A 56 -15.24 15.90 -13.53
CA GLU A 56 -16.41 15.73 -12.67
C GLU A 56 -16.10 14.76 -11.53
N ILE A 57 -15.40 13.66 -11.84
CA ILE A 57 -14.97 12.68 -10.85
C ILE A 57 -14.04 13.33 -9.84
N VAL A 58 -12.99 14.04 -10.29
CA VAL A 58 -12.07 14.77 -9.40
C VAL A 58 -12.83 15.71 -8.47
N GLN A 59 -13.74 16.53 -9.01
CA GLN A 59 -14.53 17.45 -8.18
C GLN A 59 -15.44 16.72 -7.20
N SER A 60 -16.07 15.62 -7.61
CA SER A 60 -16.94 14.82 -6.75
C SER A 60 -16.16 14.14 -5.62
N THR A 61 -14.97 13.61 -5.90
CA THR A 61 -14.08 12.99 -4.91
C THR A 61 -13.64 14.01 -3.87
N ILE A 62 -13.20 15.21 -4.30
CA ILE A 62 -12.83 16.29 -3.37
C ILE A 62 -14.03 16.72 -2.51
N LYS A 63 -15.22 16.85 -3.12
CA LYS A 63 -16.45 17.28 -2.44
C LYS A 63 -17.07 16.22 -1.53
N SER A 64 -16.69 14.96 -1.68
CA SER A 64 -17.24 13.85 -0.89
C SER A 64 -16.95 13.98 0.61
N GLY A 65 -15.89 14.74 0.98
CA GLY A 65 -15.45 14.87 2.36
C GLY A 65 -14.76 13.61 2.90
N ALA A 66 -14.42 12.65 2.03
CA ALA A 66 -13.68 11.46 2.42
C ALA A 66 -12.38 11.83 3.14
N PRO A 67 -12.11 11.28 4.34
CA PRO A 67 -10.90 11.59 5.10
C PRO A 67 -9.64 11.11 4.37
N TYR A 68 -9.75 10.01 3.62
CA TYR A 68 -8.68 9.47 2.80
C TYR A 68 -9.18 9.19 1.40
N TYR A 69 -8.44 9.67 0.41
CA TYR A 69 -8.56 9.22 -0.96
C TYR A 69 -7.26 9.40 -1.74
N VAL A 70 -7.06 8.56 -2.74
CA VAL A 70 -6.07 8.74 -3.81
C VAL A 70 -6.76 8.41 -5.12
N LEU A 71 -6.79 9.37 -6.03
CA LEU A 71 -7.38 9.23 -7.35
C LEU A 71 -6.29 9.41 -8.40
N GLU A 72 -6.07 8.39 -9.20
CA GLU A 72 -5.10 8.38 -10.30
C GLU A 72 -5.80 8.03 -11.61
N PHE A 73 -5.59 8.87 -12.63
CA PHE A 73 -5.95 8.58 -14.01
C PHE A 73 -4.70 8.34 -14.82
N THR A 74 -4.73 7.32 -15.67
CA THR A 74 -3.65 6.99 -16.59
C THR A 74 -4.19 6.94 -18.01
N SER A 75 -3.50 7.62 -18.93
CA SER A 75 -3.78 7.59 -20.37
C SER A 75 -2.45 7.39 -21.10
N ASP A 76 -2.27 6.21 -21.68
CA ASP A 76 -0.98 5.70 -22.17
C ASP A 76 0.12 5.78 -21.08
N ARG A 77 1.04 6.73 -21.21
CA ARG A 77 2.16 6.96 -20.28
C ARG A 77 1.97 8.21 -19.43
N ASN A 78 0.86 8.92 -19.61
CA ASN A 78 0.53 10.13 -18.90
C ASN A 78 -0.26 9.79 -17.64
N LYS A 79 -0.01 10.52 -16.56
CA LYS A 79 -0.67 10.33 -15.27
C LYS A 79 -1.20 11.65 -14.73
N LEU A 80 -2.41 11.60 -14.19
CA LEU A 80 -3.01 12.65 -13.39
C LEU A 80 -3.32 12.06 -12.02
N ARG A 81 -2.92 12.74 -10.96
CA ARG A 81 -3.06 12.21 -9.60
C ARG A 81 -3.46 13.29 -8.60
N ILE A 82 -4.37 12.96 -7.71
CA ILE A 82 -4.80 13.78 -6.58
C ILE A 82 -4.98 12.90 -5.35
N ASP A 83 -4.68 13.44 -4.17
CA ASP A 83 -4.86 12.74 -2.90
C ASP A 83 -5.36 13.69 -1.81
N SER A 84 -5.87 13.10 -0.72
CA SER A 84 -6.46 13.84 0.39
C SER A 84 -5.47 14.66 1.22
N SER A 85 -4.15 14.44 1.08
CA SER A 85 -3.15 15.26 1.79
C SER A 85 -3.07 16.67 1.22
N SER A 86 -3.35 16.81 -0.08
CA SER A 86 -3.35 18.07 -0.81
C SER A 86 -4.56 18.15 -1.74
N PRO A 87 -5.79 18.26 -1.20
CA PRO A 87 -7.04 18.09 -1.95
C PRO A 87 -7.30 19.16 -3.02
N LYS A 88 -6.51 20.25 -3.02
CA LYS A 88 -6.57 21.29 -4.04
C LYS A 88 -5.50 21.11 -5.12
N SER A 89 -4.54 20.21 -4.92
CA SER A 89 -3.35 20.07 -5.74
C SER A 89 -3.45 18.83 -6.61
N VAL A 90 -3.15 18.96 -7.90
CA VAL A 90 -3.04 17.86 -8.85
C VAL A 90 -1.61 17.72 -9.33
N SER A 91 -1.14 16.48 -9.31
CA SER A 91 0.12 16.08 -9.90
C SER A 91 -0.12 15.59 -11.32
N LEU A 92 0.59 16.18 -12.28
CA LEU A 92 0.57 15.80 -13.68
C LEU A 92 1.94 15.24 -14.06
N VAL A 93 1.93 14.09 -14.73
CA VAL A 93 3.11 13.51 -15.37
C VAL A 93 2.76 13.31 -16.83
N LEU A 94 3.44 14.01 -17.72
CA LEU A 94 3.28 13.86 -19.16
C LEU A 94 4.54 13.25 -19.76
N ASP A 95 4.38 12.38 -20.75
CA ASP A 95 5.53 11.99 -21.58
C ASP A 95 5.99 13.16 -22.48
N ASP A 96 7.20 13.06 -23.02
CA ASP A 96 7.80 14.13 -23.82
C ASP A 96 6.96 14.47 -25.06
N HIS A 97 6.33 13.48 -25.70
CA HIS A 97 5.50 13.67 -26.89
C HIS A 97 4.25 14.49 -26.56
N THR A 98 3.53 14.10 -25.51
CA THR A 98 2.30 14.74 -25.04
C THR A 98 2.58 16.14 -24.53
N TYR A 99 3.66 16.33 -23.76
CA TYR A 99 4.10 17.64 -23.31
C TYR A 99 4.38 18.60 -24.47
N ASN A 100 5.10 18.15 -25.49
CA ASN A 100 5.45 19.00 -26.64
C ASN A 100 4.21 19.40 -27.46
N HIS A 101 3.25 18.49 -27.63
CA HIS A 101 1.96 18.78 -28.28
C HIS A 101 1.12 19.80 -27.49
N HIS A 102 1.19 19.77 -26.16
CA HIS A 102 0.44 20.67 -25.28
C HIS A 102 1.34 21.71 -24.60
N SER A 103 2.40 22.14 -25.29
CA SER A 103 3.40 23.09 -24.74
C SER A 103 2.81 24.45 -24.35
N TYR A 104 1.61 24.79 -24.84
CA TYR A 104 0.84 25.95 -24.38
C TYR A 104 0.56 25.89 -22.87
N ALA A 105 0.23 24.71 -22.34
CA ALA A 105 -0.01 24.50 -20.92
C ALA A 105 1.27 24.69 -20.10
N GLY A 106 2.43 24.35 -20.68
CA GLY A 106 3.75 24.55 -20.09
C GLY A 106 4.14 26.02 -19.84
N ARG A 107 3.42 26.99 -20.43
CA ARG A 107 3.65 28.42 -20.15
C ARG A 107 3.15 28.84 -18.77
N TYR A 108 2.11 28.16 -18.27
CA TYR A 108 1.46 28.53 -17.01
C TYR A 108 1.63 27.45 -15.94
N LEU A 109 1.70 26.18 -16.34
CA LEU A 109 2.04 25.06 -15.48
C LEU A 109 3.56 24.89 -15.48
N ARG A 110 4.17 24.98 -14.28
CA ARG A 110 5.63 24.89 -14.12
C ARG A 110 6.12 23.44 -14.21
N PHE A 111 6.14 22.90 -15.42
CA PHE A 111 6.67 21.56 -15.67
C PHE A 111 8.19 21.51 -15.44
N THR A 112 8.61 20.45 -14.75
CA THR A 112 10.01 20.09 -14.55
C THR A 112 10.31 18.85 -15.39
N LYS A 113 11.31 18.94 -16.27
CA LYS A 113 11.76 17.81 -17.09
C LYS A 113 12.52 16.81 -16.21
N CYS A 114 12.06 15.57 -16.21
CA CYS A 114 12.68 14.45 -15.53
C CYS A 114 13.34 13.55 -16.57
N LEU A 115 14.67 13.45 -16.51
CA LEU A 115 15.45 12.53 -17.32
C LEU A 115 15.53 11.17 -16.62
N PRO A 116 15.51 10.06 -17.37
CA PRO A 116 15.74 8.75 -16.80
C PRO A 116 17.13 8.68 -16.15
N ALA A 117 17.24 7.97 -15.04
CA ALA A 117 18.52 7.76 -14.38
C ALA A 117 19.52 7.08 -15.31
N LYS A 118 20.79 7.47 -15.25
CA LYS A 118 21.85 6.88 -16.08
C LYS A 118 21.96 5.38 -15.78
N GLY A 119 21.75 4.54 -16.80
CA GLY A 119 21.74 3.07 -16.66
C GLY A 119 20.37 2.47 -16.29
N SER A 120 19.31 3.28 -16.24
CA SER A 120 17.93 2.78 -16.15
C SER A 120 17.56 2.01 -17.42
N LYS A 121 16.71 0.98 -17.26
CA LYS A 121 16.04 0.32 -18.39
C LYS A 121 14.98 1.22 -19.03
N ASP A 122 14.49 2.18 -18.26
CA ASP A 122 13.57 3.21 -18.75
C ASP A 122 14.35 4.30 -19.47
N TYR A 123 13.96 4.59 -20.70
CA TYR A 123 14.58 5.60 -21.57
C TYR A 123 13.63 6.78 -21.83
N ILE A 124 12.48 6.79 -21.15
CA ILE A 124 11.42 7.75 -21.41
C ILE A 124 11.69 9.02 -20.59
N ILE A 125 11.54 10.16 -21.26
CA ILE A 125 11.59 11.47 -20.62
C ILE A 125 10.16 11.84 -20.23
N TYR A 126 10.01 12.25 -18.98
CA TYR A 126 8.74 12.74 -18.45
C TYR A 126 8.85 14.21 -18.04
N HIS A 127 7.71 14.90 -18.03
CA HIS A 127 7.56 16.26 -17.52
C HIS A 127 6.57 16.21 -16.37
N LYS A 128 6.97 16.68 -15.20
CA LYS A 128 6.14 16.69 -13.98
C LYS A 128 5.72 18.11 -13.63
N ALA A 129 4.45 18.33 -13.35
CA ALA A 129 3.95 19.58 -12.80
C ALA A 129 2.99 19.33 -11.64
N THR A 130 2.89 20.32 -10.77
CA THR A 130 1.86 20.38 -9.74
C THR A 130 1.04 21.64 -9.99
N ALA A 131 -0.28 21.52 -9.96
CA ALA A 131 -1.22 22.61 -10.24
C ALA A 131 -2.36 22.59 -9.22
N ASN A 132 -2.96 23.73 -8.92
CA ASN A 132 -4.16 23.76 -8.07
C ASN A 132 -5.43 23.73 -8.92
N TRP A 133 -6.45 23.00 -8.46
CA TRP A 133 -7.82 23.07 -8.96
C TRP A 133 -8.56 24.26 -8.34
N GLY A 134 -9.33 24.97 -9.15
CA GLY A 134 -10.13 26.13 -8.74
C GLY A 134 -9.75 27.41 -9.49
N PRO A 135 -10.25 28.57 -9.04
CA PRO A 135 -10.11 29.84 -9.75
C PRO A 135 -8.67 30.34 -9.71
N GLU A 136 -7.89 29.89 -10.69
CA GLU A 136 -6.48 30.23 -10.89
C GLU A 136 -6.29 30.75 -12.31
N LYS A 137 -5.20 31.50 -12.54
CA LYS A 137 -4.89 32.06 -13.86
C LYS A 137 -4.81 31.01 -14.97
N TYR A 138 -4.49 29.77 -14.61
CA TYR A 138 -4.27 28.64 -15.52
C TYR A 138 -5.41 27.61 -15.52
N GLU A 139 -6.53 27.87 -14.84
CA GLU A 139 -7.64 26.90 -14.71
C GLU A 139 -8.16 26.43 -16.07
N LYS A 140 -8.31 27.37 -17.02
CA LYS A 140 -8.78 27.05 -18.38
C LYS A 140 -7.82 26.13 -19.13
N ASP A 141 -6.52 26.39 -19.03
CA ASP A 141 -5.49 25.59 -19.71
C ASP A 141 -5.36 24.20 -19.07
N LEU A 142 -5.45 24.12 -17.74
CA LEU A 142 -5.46 22.86 -17.01
C LEU A 142 -6.69 22.01 -17.39
N THR A 143 -7.87 22.63 -17.41
CA THR A 143 -9.13 21.98 -17.79
C THR A 143 -9.05 21.43 -19.21
N ALA A 144 -8.57 22.23 -20.16
CA ALA A 144 -8.42 21.82 -21.56
C ALA A 144 -7.41 20.68 -21.71
N LEU A 145 -6.23 20.80 -21.09
CA LEU A 145 -5.20 19.77 -21.10
C LEU A 145 -5.75 18.44 -20.55
N VAL A 146 -6.46 18.47 -19.43
CA VAL A 146 -7.00 17.26 -18.82
C VAL A 146 -8.08 16.62 -19.68
N ALA A 147 -8.97 17.44 -20.27
CA ALA A 147 -9.99 16.94 -21.18
C ALA A 147 -9.37 16.28 -22.42
N GLU A 148 -8.34 16.86 -23.01
CA GLU A 148 -7.71 16.32 -24.22
C GLU A 148 -6.85 15.07 -23.95
N VAL A 149 -6.00 15.11 -22.92
CA VAL A 149 -5.02 14.05 -22.64
C VAL A 149 -5.65 12.82 -21.98
N PHE A 150 -6.64 13.01 -21.11
CA PHE A 150 -7.24 11.94 -20.30
C PHE A 150 -8.65 11.54 -20.76
N THR A 151 -9.01 11.82 -22.01
CA THR A 151 -10.20 11.21 -22.62
C THR A 151 -9.98 9.69 -22.74
N GLY A 152 -10.94 8.90 -22.25
CA GLY A 152 -10.88 7.44 -22.27
C GLY A 152 -9.87 6.83 -21.30
N ALA A 153 -9.42 7.59 -20.29
CA ALA A 153 -8.38 7.16 -19.36
C ALA A 153 -8.81 5.96 -18.49
N ASP A 154 -7.80 5.20 -18.04
CA ASP A 154 -7.96 4.25 -16.94
C ASP A 154 -7.92 5.01 -15.61
N MET A 155 -8.67 4.51 -14.63
CA MET A 155 -8.81 5.13 -13.31
C MET A 155 -8.51 4.13 -12.21
N THR A 156 -7.80 4.60 -11.18
CA THR A 156 -7.70 3.94 -9.87
C THR A 156 -8.14 4.93 -8.81
N LEU A 157 -9.12 4.56 -7.99
CA LEU A 157 -9.58 5.36 -6.85
C LEU A 157 -9.52 4.52 -5.57
N LEU A 158 -8.68 4.97 -4.64
CA LEU A 158 -8.66 4.53 -3.25
C LEU A 158 -9.53 5.51 -2.47
N THR A 159 -10.52 5.03 -1.72
CA THR A 159 -11.40 5.90 -0.91
C THR A 159 -12.11 5.11 0.19
N THR A 160 -12.66 5.80 1.19
CA THR A 160 -13.59 5.23 2.18
C THR A 160 -15.04 5.62 1.93
N CYS A 161 -15.32 6.24 0.78
CA CYS A 161 -16.67 6.61 0.34
C CYS A 161 -17.16 5.72 -0.82
N GLY A 162 -18.47 5.79 -1.08
CA GLY A 162 -19.11 5.08 -2.18
C GLY A 162 -18.57 5.48 -3.57
N PRO A 163 -19.02 4.77 -4.62
CA PRO A 163 -18.46 4.88 -5.96
C PRO A 163 -18.71 6.27 -6.58
N PRO A 164 -17.76 6.79 -7.38
CA PRO A 164 -17.97 7.99 -8.17
C PRO A 164 -18.96 7.72 -9.32
N ASN A 165 -19.63 8.79 -9.78
CA ASN A 165 -20.48 8.71 -10.97
C ASN A 165 -19.63 8.67 -12.25
N ILE A 166 -19.75 7.59 -13.02
CA ILE A 166 -19.06 7.41 -14.30
C ILE A 166 -20.00 7.73 -15.46
N ALA A 167 -19.50 8.50 -16.44
CA ALA A 167 -20.26 8.81 -17.65
C ALA A 167 -20.53 7.56 -18.51
N PRO A 168 -21.57 7.57 -19.36
CA PRO A 168 -21.86 6.47 -20.27
C PRO A 168 -20.64 6.08 -21.13
N GLY A 169 -20.40 4.78 -21.27
CA GLY A 169 -19.29 4.23 -22.06
C GLY A 169 -18.03 3.90 -21.26
N GLY A 170 -17.92 4.37 -20.01
CA GLY A 170 -16.91 3.91 -19.07
C GLY A 170 -17.36 2.69 -18.27
N SER A 171 -16.42 2.00 -17.63
CA SER A 171 -16.71 0.92 -16.68
C SER A 171 -16.04 1.17 -15.34
N LEU A 172 -16.62 0.65 -14.26
CA LEU A 172 -16.10 0.73 -12.89
C LEU A 172 -16.30 -0.61 -12.20
N THR A 173 -15.26 -1.09 -11.52
CA THR A 173 -15.30 -2.28 -10.68
C THR A 173 -14.76 -1.92 -9.30
N ASP A 174 -15.47 -2.29 -8.24
CA ASP A 174 -14.93 -2.29 -6.88
C ASP A 174 -14.26 -3.63 -6.61
N LEU A 175 -12.95 -3.62 -6.33
CA LEU A 175 -12.20 -4.84 -6.06
C LEU A 175 -12.55 -5.41 -4.68
N HIS A 176 -13.05 -4.60 -3.75
CA HIS A 176 -13.44 -5.06 -2.42
C HIS A 176 -14.81 -5.74 -2.37
N GLU A 177 -15.71 -5.47 -3.32
CA GLU A 177 -17.07 -6.07 -3.34
C GLU A 177 -17.03 -7.61 -3.34
N LYS A 178 -15.97 -8.18 -3.93
CA LYS A 178 -15.76 -9.63 -4.02
C LYS A 178 -14.52 -10.10 -3.24
N ALA A 179 -13.84 -9.20 -2.54
CA ALA A 179 -12.68 -9.57 -1.76
C ALA A 179 -13.13 -10.44 -0.59
N SER A 180 -12.43 -11.54 -0.36
CA SER A 180 -12.64 -12.41 0.78
C SER A 180 -11.28 -12.71 1.39
N PRO A 181 -11.08 -12.43 2.68
CA PRO A 181 -9.85 -12.82 3.35
C PRO A 181 -9.73 -14.36 3.35
N SER A 182 -8.52 -14.86 3.15
CA SER A 182 -8.21 -16.28 3.31
C SER A 182 -7.39 -16.48 4.58
N SER A 183 -7.88 -17.32 5.49
CA SER A 183 -7.19 -17.68 6.73
C SER A 183 -6.52 -19.05 6.61
N THR A 184 -5.28 -19.16 7.07
CA THR A 184 -4.53 -20.42 7.12
C THR A 184 -3.74 -20.49 8.43
N ALA A 185 -3.79 -21.62 9.12
CA ALA A 185 -3.00 -21.80 10.34
C ALA A 185 -1.50 -21.74 10.03
N LEU A 186 -0.73 -21.04 10.87
CA LEU A 186 0.72 -21.02 10.73
C LEU A 186 1.30 -22.39 11.07
N TYR A 187 2.17 -22.89 10.21
CA TYR A 187 2.96 -24.07 10.50
C TYR A 187 4.23 -23.68 11.25
N LEU A 188 4.37 -24.18 12.48
CA LEU A 188 5.59 -24.13 13.27
C LEU A 188 6.13 -25.55 13.46
N PRO A 189 7.42 -25.81 13.16
CA PRO A 189 8.07 -27.08 13.45
C PRO A 189 7.89 -27.48 14.92
N GLU A 190 7.81 -28.78 15.21
CA GLU A 190 7.59 -29.25 16.59
C GLU A 190 8.75 -28.89 17.53
N ASP A 191 9.98 -28.77 17.00
CA ASP A 191 11.16 -28.32 17.74
C ASP A 191 11.10 -26.82 18.11
N ALA A 192 10.16 -26.07 17.55
CA ALA A 192 9.85 -24.69 17.91
C ALA A 192 8.83 -24.58 19.05
N LYS A 193 8.15 -25.69 19.39
CA LYS A 193 7.23 -25.77 20.53
C LYS A 193 7.97 -25.88 21.86
N VAL A 194 9.30 -25.67 21.88
CA VAL A 194 10.14 -25.77 23.07
C VAL A 194 9.73 -24.70 24.08
N SER A 195 8.88 -25.17 24.99
CA SER A 195 8.56 -24.70 26.32
C SER A 195 7.99 -23.28 26.44
N ALA A 196 6.66 -23.23 26.57
CA ALA A 196 5.98 -22.22 27.37
C ALA A 196 6.33 -22.31 28.89
N GLU A 197 7.32 -23.15 29.26
CA GLU A 197 7.72 -23.43 30.64
C GLU A 197 9.06 -22.79 31.05
N THR A 198 9.77 -22.09 30.17
CA THR A 198 10.73 -21.07 30.61
C THR A 198 9.98 -19.78 31.00
N THR A 199 9.24 -19.85 32.10
CA THR A 199 9.07 -18.71 33.00
C THR A 199 10.42 -18.43 33.65
N ALA A 200 11.35 -17.88 32.88
CA ALA A 200 12.55 -17.24 33.40
C ALA A 200 12.38 -15.77 33.06
N ASP A 201 12.04 -14.98 34.08
CA ASP A 201 12.00 -13.51 34.12
C ASP A 201 11.57 -12.84 32.82
N SER A 202 10.37 -12.25 32.82
CA SER A 202 9.95 -11.26 31.81
C SER A 202 11.18 -10.56 31.22
N PRO A 203 11.49 -10.70 29.93
CA PRO A 203 12.48 -9.82 29.36
C PRO A 203 11.82 -8.44 29.33
N SER A 204 11.98 -7.70 30.42
CA SER A 204 12.23 -6.28 30.36
C SER A 204 13.44 -6.09 29.44
N GLY A 205 13.26 -6.18 28.12
CA GLY A 205 14.41 -6.52 27.30
C GLY A 205 14.23 -6.63 25.80
N ILE A 206 13.20 -6.04 25.19
CA ILE A 206 13.39 -5.41 23.88
C ILE A 206 12.92 -3.97 24.01
N THR A 207 13.73 -3.18 24.71
CA THR A 207 13.56 -1.75 24.93
C THR A 207 13.88 -1.00 23.64
N ASP A 208 12.89 -0.36 23.01
CA ASP A 208 12.94 0.74 22.01
C ASP A 208 13.93 0.68 20.83
N THR A 209 14.83 -0.31 20.77
CA THR A 209 15.98 -0.43 19.88
C THR A 209 16.40 -1.91 19.78
N LEU A 210 16.25 -2.48 18.58
CA LEU A 210 16.81 -3.78 18.22
C LEU A 210 18.23 -3.57 17.65
N PRO A 211 19.26 -4.33 18.07
CA PRO A 211 20.54 -4.35 17.37
C PRO A 211 20.34 -4.65 15.87
N SER A 212 21.17 -4.05 15.01
CA SER A 212 20.99 -4.15 13.54
C SER A 212 20.89 -5.59 13.04
N ASP A 213 21.78 -6.47 13.50
CA ASP A 213 21.82 -7.88 13.06
C ASP A 213 20.55 -8.63 13.48
N VAL A 214 20.07 -8.37 14.71
CA VAL A 214 18.83 -8.94 15.25
C VAL A 214 17.60 -8.41 14.51
N SER A 215 17.59 -7.11 14.19
CA SER A 215 16.51 -6.47 13.43
C SER A 215 16.41 -7.06 12.02
N GLN A 216 17.55 -7.29 11.36
CA GLN A 216 17.58 -7.89 10.04
C GLN A 216 17.10 -9.36 10.06
N GLU A 217 17.61 -10.17 10.99
CA GLU A 217 17.20 -11.57 11.14
C GLU A 217 15.69 -11.71 11.43
N LEU A 218 15.15 -10.85 12.30
CA LEU A 218 13.72 -10.82 12.60
C LEU A 218 12.89 -10.41 11.38
N TYR A 219 13.33 -9.41 10.62
CA TYR A 219 12.68 -9.01 9.37
C TYR A 219 12.69 -10.14 8.35
N GLU A 220 13.83 -10.81 8.13
CA GLU A 220 13.95 -11.90 7.16
C GLU A 220 13.01 -13.06 7.52
N TYR A 221 12.99 -13.47 8.79
CA TYR A 221 12.08 -14.53 9.26
C TYR A 221 10.61 -14.14 9.11
N LEU A 222 10.21 -12.95 9.56
CA LEU A 222 8.80 -12.53 9.48
C LEU A 222 8.37 -12.32 8.03
N SER A 223 9.23 -11.80 7.16
CA SER A 223 8.95 -11.69 5.73
C SER A 223 8.71 -13.06 5.09
N LEU A 224 9.37 -14.11 5.60
CA LEU A 224 9.11 -15.50 5.19
C LEU A 224 7.80 -16.05 5.76
N VAL A 225 7.44 -15.73 7.01
CA VAL A 225 6.14 -16.08 7.60
C VAL A 225 4.99 -15.46 6.80
N HIS A 226 5.16 -14.20 6.40
CA HIS A 226 4.26 -13.48 5.51
C HIS A 226 4.48 -13.84 4.02
N LEU A 227 5.45 -14.70 3.71
CA LEU A 227 5.82 -15.27 2.40
C LEU A 227 6.00 -14.28 1.25
N ASN A 228 6.35 -13.02 1.52
CA ASN A 228 6.31 -11.97 0.49
C ASN A 228 4.98 -11.97 -0.31
N ALA A 229 3.90 -12.42 0.31
CA ALA A 229 2.54 -12.27 -0.19
C ALA A 229 2.26 -12.96 -1.56
N LEU A 230 2.73 -14.20 -1.75
CA LEU A 230 2.46 -15.00 -2.97
C LEU A 230 1.04 -15.62 -2.99
N PRO A 231 0.31 -15.62 -4.12
CA PRO A 231 -1.11 -15.96 -4.18
C PRO A 231 -1.50 -17.45 -3.98
N ASP A 232 -0.56 -18.40 -3.83
CA ASP A 232 -0.85 -19.83 -3.65
C ASP A 232 -0.30 -20.37 -2.32
N PHE A 233 -1.18 -20.41 -1.32
CA PHE A 233 -0.83 -20.56 0.10
C PHE A 233 -0.98 -21.97 0.67
N THR A 234 -1.52 -22.95 -0.08
CA THR A 234 -1.84 -24.26 0.52
C THR A 234 -0.63 -25.20 0.68
N ASN A 235 0.39 -25.11 -0.18
CA ASN A 235 1.60 -25.96 -0.11
C ASN A 235 2.92 -25.18 0.04
N SER A 236 2.97 -23.94 -0.44
CA SER A 236 4.21 -23.14 -0.48
C SER A 236 4.62 -22.64 0.91
N HIS A 237 3.64 -22.33 1.78
CA HIS A 237 3.88 -21.85 3.15
C HIS A 237 4.64 -22.86 3.99
N VAL A 238 4.08 -24.06 4.13
CA VAL A 238 4.68 -25.15 4.92
C VAL A 238 6.08 -25.47 4.42
N ARG A 239 6.28 -25.50 3.10
CA ARG A 239 7.58 -25.77 2.50
C ARG A 239 8.60 -24.67 2.83
N ALA A 240 8.23 -23.40 2.72
CA ALA A 240 9.15 -22.29 3.00
C ALA A 240 9.50 -22.17 4.49
N THR A 241 8.52 -22.27 5.38
CA THR A 241 8.77 -22.18 6.83
C THR A 241 9.44 -23.42 7.41
N SER A 242 9.31 -24.59 6.78
CA SER A 242 10.03 -25.81 7.18
C SER A 242 11.52 -25.82 6.83
N LEU A 243 11.98 -24.92 5.95
CA LEU A 243 13.37 -24.88 5.46
C LEU A 243 14.27 -23.90 6.23
N TYR A 244 13.70 -23.09 7.13
CA TYR A 244 14.43 -22.08 7.90
C TYR A 244 14.48 -22.43 9.37
N GLU A 245 15.66 -22.24 9.97
CA GLU A 245 15.81 -22.24 11.42
C GLU A 245 15.06 -21.03 12.00
N ILE A 246 14.37 -21.24 13.12
CA ILE A 246 13.63 -20.18 13.80
C ILE A 246 14.63 -19.41 14.66
N PRO A 247 14.81 -18.09 14.45
CA PRO A 247 15.70 -17.29 15.26
C PRO A 247 15.32 -17.32 16.75
N ASP A 248 16.31 -17.37 17.64
CA ASP A 248 16.12 -17.26 19.10
C ASP A 248 15.35 -15.99 19.50
N THR A 249 15.41 -14.96 18.67
CA THR A 249 14.75 -13.67 18.85
C THR A 249 13.23 -13.76 18.65
N VAL A 250 12.77 -14.69 17.81
CA VAL A 250 11.33 -14.98 17.61
C VAL A 250 10.74 -15.65 18.85
N VAL A 251 11.49 -16.58 19.46
CA VAL A 251 11.10 -17.25 20.72
C VAL A 251 10.97 -16.25 21.88
N LYS A 252 11.71 -15.13 21.81
CA LYS A 252 11.68 -14.04 22.80
C LYS A 252 10.67 -12.94 22.48
N LEU A 253 9.92 -13.04 21.38
CA LEU A 253 8.81 -12.12 21.14
C LEU A 253 7.80 -12.30 22.29
N PRO A 254 7.18 -11.22 22.79
CA PRO A 254 6.14 -11.33 23.83
C PRO A 254 4.84 -11.96 23.31
N VAL A 255 4.87 -12.53 22.10
CA VAL A 255 3.74 -13.06 21.37
C VAL A 255 4.08 -14.46 20.89
N SER A 256 3.31 -15.45 21.35
CA SER A 256 3.42 -16.83 20.87
C SER A 256 2.83 -16.96 19.48
N LEU A 257 3.61 -17.48 18.53
CA LEU A 257 3.13 -17.78 17.17
C LEU A 257 2.51 -19.19 17.05
N SER A 258 2.61 -20.03 18.09
CA SER A 258 2.21 -21.46 18.05
C SER A 258 0.74 -21.72 17.73
N SER A 259 -0.12 -20.75 18.00
CA SER A 259 -1.56 -20.77 17.72
C SER A 259 -1.99 -19.76 16.67
N ALA A 260 -1.03 -19.09 16.02
CA ALA A 260 -1.34 -17.98 15.14
C ALA A 260 -1.81 -18.47 13.77
N SER A 261 -2.61 -17.63 13.13
CA SER A 261 -3.11 -17.80 11.77
C SER A 261 -2.62 -16.64 10.92
N LEU A 262 -2.46 -16.93 9.62
CA LEU A 262 -2.14 -15.98 8.58
C LEU A 262 -3.41 -15.67 7.79
N VAL A 263 -3.83 -14.42 7.83
CA VAL A 263 -4.93 -13.90 7.01
C VAL A 263 -4.34 -13.15 5.83
N THR A 264 -4.81 -13.43 4.61
CA THR A 264 -4.28 -12.83 3.37
C THR A 264 -5.37 -12.23 2.51
N ILE A 265 -5.05 -11.13 1.83
CA ILE A 265 -5.97 -10.35 0.99
C ILE A 265 -5.18 -9.72 -0.16
N THR A 266 -5.85 -9.48 -1.29
CA THR A 266 -5.27 -8.81 -2.46
C THR A 266 -6.00 -7.51 -2.76
N ASP A 267 -5.32 -6.61 -3.48
CA ASP A 267 -5.87 -5.34 -3.99
C ASP A 267 -6.56 -4.49 -2.92
N VAL A 268 -5.84 -4.21 -1.84
CA VAL A 268 -6.36 -3.60 -0.62
C VAL A 268 -6.13 -2.09 -0.59
N ASN A 269 -7.12 -1.35 -0.10
CA ASN A 269 -6.96 0.06 0.25
C ASN A 269 -5.95 0.21 1.41
N PRO A 270 -4.93 1.08 1.28
CA PRO A 270 -3.93 1.34 2.33
C PRO A 270 -4.46 1.66 3.72
N VAL A 271 -5.66 2.25 3.84
CA VAL A 271 -6.28 2.53 5.14
C VAL A 271 -6.44 1.27 5.98
N VAL A 272 -6.75 0.13 5.35
CA VAL A 272 -6.91 -1.16 6.03
C VAL A 272 -5.61 -1.59 6.72
N PHE A 273 -4.45 -1.29 6.14
CA PHE A 273 -3.16 -1.56 6.77
C PHE A 273 -3.00 -0.77 8.08
N TYR A 274 -3.37 0.52 8.09
CA TYR A 274 -3.25 1.35 9.29
C TYR A 274 -4.23 0.94 10.39
N ASP A 275 -5.47 0.61 10.00
CA ASP A 275 -6.50 0.14 10.94
C ASP A 275 -6.10 -1.19 11.58
N LEU A 276 -5.49 -2.10 10.81
CA LEU A 276 -4.97 -3.38 11.33
C LEU A 276 -3.68 -3.22 12.12
N ALA A 277 -2.75 -2.36 11.68
CA ALA A 277 -1.52 -2.08 12.44
C ALA A 277 -1.83 -1.50 13.83
N SER A 278 -2.94 -0.79 13.97
CA SER A 278 -3.42 -0.25 15.25
C SER A 278 -4.29 -1.23 16.05
N ASN A 279 -4.57 -2.42 15.50
CA ASN A 279 -5.44 -3.41 16.13
C ASN A 279 -4.65 -4.28 17.12
N PRO A 280 -5.09 -4.41 18.38
CA PRO A 280 -4.38 -5.20 19.40
C PRO A 280 -4.34 -6.71 19.09
N ASP A 281 -5.27 -7.22 18.28
CA ASP A 281 -5.31 -8.62 17.86
C ASP A 281 -4.34 -8.91 16.69
N CYS A 282 -3.76 -7.88 16.07
CA CYS A 282 -2.78 -8.01 15.00
C CYS A 282 -1.37 -8.07 15.58
N LEU A 283 -0.68 -9.19 15.35
CA LEU A 283 0.67 -9.44 15.87
C LEU A 283 1.72 -8.88 14.91
N SER A 284 1.55 -9.16 13.62
CA SER A 284 2.36 -8.59 12.56
C SER A 284 1.56 -8.46 11.27
N ILE A 285 1.95 -7.50 10.44
CA ILE A 285 1.29 -7.20 9.18
C ILE A 285 2.33 -6.87 8.12
N GLN A 286 2.18 -7.45 6.94
CA GLN A 286 3.01 -7.11 5.78
C GLN A 286 2.12 -6.66 4.62
N ALA A 287 2.42 -5.46 4.11
CA ALA A 287 1.82 -4.88 2.92
C ALA A 287 2.86 -4.84 1.79
N THR A 288 2.51 -5.37 0.63
CA THR A 288 3.33 -5.30 -0.58
C THR A 288 2.64 -4.44 -1.62
N THR A 289 3.34 -3.43 -2.11
CA THR A 289 2.86 -2.49 -3.12
C THR A 289 3.73 -2.58 -4.38
N GLU A 290 3.57 -1.65 -5.33
CA GLU A 290 4.45 -1.62 -6.51
C GLU A 290 5.84 -1.09 -6.17
N THR A 291 5.90 -0.07 -5.32
CA THR A 291 7.13 0.65 -4.99
C THR A 291 7.87 0.07 -3.79
N GLY A 292 7.25 -0.82 -3.01
CA GLY A 292 7.94 -1.43 -1.88
C GLY A 292 7.16 -2.48 -1.12
N SER A 293 7.75 -2.90 0.00
CA SER A 293 7.14 -3.81 0.97
C SER A 293 7.32 -3.23 2.37
N PHE A 294 6.29 -3.31 3.17
CA PHE A 294 6.23 -2.74 4.51
C PHE A 294 5.83 -3.84 5.48
N LEU A 295 6.62 -4.04 6.52
CA LEU A 295 6.38 -5.04 7.55
C LEU A 295 6.32 -4.36 8.91
N THR A 296 5.27 -4.62 9.65
CA THR A 296 5.03 -4.04 10.98
C THR A 296 4.79 -5.16 11.98
N VAL A 297 5.39 -5.03 13.16
CA VAL A 297 5.21 -5.95 14.29
C VAL A 297 4.74 -5.15 15.49
N ASN A 298 3.67 -5.64 16.11
CA ASN A 298 3.10 -5.08 17.33
C ASN A 298 3.53 -5.91 18.54
N SER A 299 4.14 -5.25 19.51
CA SER A 299 4.68 -5.86 20.72
C SER A 299 4.30 -5.01 21.94
N GLY A 300 3.05 -5.10 22.37
CA GLY A 300 2.53 -4.26 23.45
C GLY A 300 2.50 -2.79 23.02
N ASP A 301 3.24 -1.95 23.75
CA ASP A 301 3.33 -0.50 23.47
C ASP A 301 4.37 -0.13 22.39
N VAL A 302 5.11 -1.13 21.87
CA VAL A 302 6.15 -0.91 20.87
C VAL A 302 5.73 -1.47 19.52
N THR A 303 5.86 -0.64 18.49
CA THR A 303 5.66 -1.03 17.09
C THR A 303 6.99 -0.96 16.33
N TRP A 304 7.42 -2.07 15.74
CA TRP A 304 8.58 -2.10 14.85
C TRP A 304 8.15 -2.11 13.41
N ASN A 305 8.83 -1.32 12.58
CA ASN A 305 8.49 -1.16 11.17
C ASN A 305 9.73 -1.31 10.31
N TRP A 306 9.60 -2.10 9.26
CA TRP A 306 10.58 -2.24 8.19
C TRP A 306 9.94 -1.81 6.88
N ALA A 307 10.64 -1.01 6.10
CA ALA A 307 10.25 -0.65 4.75
C ALA A 307 11.37 -1.00 3.78
N LEU A 308 11.05 -1.81 2.77
CA LEU A 308 11.91 -2.15 1.65
C LEU A 308 11.41 -1.40 0.42
N SER A 309 12.10 -0.32 0.05
CA SER A 309 11.74 0.49 -1.13
C SER A 309 12.57 0.08 -2.35
N ARG A 310 11.92 0.02 -3.52
CA ARG A 310 12.51 -0.35 -4.81
C ARG A 310 12.94 0.84 -5.67
#